data_AF-A0AA89CA68-F1
#
_entry.id   AF-A0AA89CA68-F1
#
_cell.length_a   1.000
_cell.length_b   1.000
_cell.length_c   1.000
_cell.angle_alpha   90.00
_cell.angle_beta   90.00
_cell.angle_gamma   90.00
#
_symmetry.space_group_name_H-M   'P 1'
#
loop_
_entity.id
_entity.type
_entity.pdbx_description
1 polymer ?
#
loop_
_entity_poly.entity_id
_entity_poly.type
_entity_poly.pdbx_seq_one_letter_code
_entity_poly.pdbx_strand_id
1 'polypeptide(L)'
;MWKKGVLGTDTPAKLIDILVYSFGLHFALRAGQEHRNLRIGSLSQILLKSTNDGMRYSEYREDVSKTNSGGINSRKIQPKVTRAYEDLVNPERYIVKMYEKYIQLR
;
A
#
# COMPACT_ATOMS: atom_id res chain seq x y z
N MET A 1 -14.25 -13.11 2.84
CA MET A 1 -14.64 -11.79 3.37
C MET A 1 -15.32 -10.92 2.31
N TRP A 2 -14.73 -10.74 1.12
CA TRP A 2 -15.36 -10.00 0.00
C TRP A 2 -16.74 -10.53 -0.41
N LYS A 3 -16.86 -11.83 -0.77
CA LYS A 3 -18.16 -12.47 -1.10
C LYS A 3 -19.18 -12.47 0.04
N LYS A 4 -18.73 -12.26 1.28
CA LYS A 4 -19.59 -12.17 2.47
C LYS A 4 -20.02 -10.72 2.76
N GLY A 5 -19.66 -9.75 1.91
CA GLY A 5 -19.99 -8.33 2.08
C GLY A 5 -19.27 -7.62 3.22
N VAL A 6 -18.30 -8.28 3.86
CA VAL A 6 -17.55 -7.75 5.01
C VAL A 6 -16.51 -6.72 4.55
N LEU A 7 -15.86 -6.98 3.43
CA LEU A 7 -14.89 -6.08 2.79
C LEU A 7 -15.48 -5.57 1.48
N GLY A 8 -15.26 -4.30 1.16
CA GLY A 8 -15.79 -3.67 -0.03
C GLY A 8 -15.46 -2.18 -0.09
N THR A 9 -15.91 -1.50 -1.13
CA THR A 9 -15.66 -0.06 -1.32
C THR A 9 -16.89 0.82 -1.13
N ASP A 10 -18.01 0.22 -0.73
CA ASP A 10 -19.34 0.87 -0.75
C ASP A 10 -19.52 1.89 0.38
N THR A 11 -18.88 1.63 1.53
CA THR A 11 -18.93 2.51 2.71
C THR A 11 -17.51 2.91 3.10
N PRO A 12 -17.29 4.12 3.68
CA PRO A 12 -15.97 4.56 4.11
C PRO A 12 -15.26 3.59 5.06
N ALA A 13 -15.98 2.99 6.00
CA ALA A 13 -15.42 2.03 6.96
C ALA A 13 -14.87 0.78 6.24
N LYS A 14 -15.71 0.14 5.40
CA LYS A 14 -15.28 -1.01 4.58
C LYS A 14 -14.11 -0.68 3.65
N LEU A 15 -14.07 0.54 3.11
CA LEU A 15 -12.97 1.01 2.25
C LEU A 15 -11.64 1.08 3.02
N ILE A 16 -11.66 1.55 4.27
CA ILE A 16 -10.47 1.57 5.13
C ILE A 16 -10.05 0.14 5.49
N ASP A 17 -11.00 -0.70 5.91
CA ASP A 17 -10.72 -2.09 6.32
C ASP A 17 -10.08 -2.89 5.18
N ILE A 18 -10.60 -2.75 3.96
CA ILE A 18 -10.00 -3.41 2.79
C ILE A 18 -8.63 -2.83 2.44
N LEU A 19 -8.42 -1.52 2.59
CA LEU A 19 -7.10 -0.93 2.33
C LEU A 19 -6.06 -1.43 3.31
N VAL A 20 -6.38 -1.49 4.61
CA VAL A 20 -5.50 -2.05 5.63
C VAL A 20 -5.15 -3.50 5.30
N TYR A 21 -6.16 -4.33 4.98
CA TYR A 21 -5.93 -5.71 4.56
C TYR A 21 -5.05 -5.80 3.30
N SER A 22 -5.34 -5.00 2.28
CA SER A 22 -4.64 -5.02 0.99
C SER A 22 -3.20 -4.54 1.10
N PHE A 23 -2.93 -3.49 1.90
CA PHE A 23 -1.57 -3.03 2.17
C PHE A 23 -0.77 -4.09 2.93
N GLY A 24 -1.39 -4.77 3.90
CA GLY A 24 -0.76 -5.90 4.60
C GLY A 24 -0.35 -7.00 3.62
N LEU A 25 -1.27 -7.37 2.72
CA LEU A 25 -1.06 -8.44 1.75
C LEU A 25 0.01 -8.08 0.70
N HIS A 26 -0.10 -6.92 0.07
CA HIS A 26 0.73 -6.55 -1.09
C HIS A 26 2.06 -5.90 -0.71
N PHE A 27 2.12 -5.15 0.39
CA PHE A 27 3.33 -4.45 0.81
C PHE A 27 4.06 -5.15 1.96
N ALA A 28 3.54 -6.31 2.38
CA ALA A 28 4.08 -7.13 3.46
C ALA A 28 4.21 -6.37 4.79
N LEU A 29 3.24 -5.49 5.07
CA LEU A 29 3.10 -4.80 6.37
C LEU A 29 2.54 -5.80 7.38
N ARG A 30 3.38 -6.22 8.33
CA ARG A 30 3.07 -7.27 9.30
C ARG A 30 2.69 -6.70 10.67
N ALA A 31 3.33 -5.61 11.09
CA ALA A 31 3.09 -5.04 12.41
C ALA A 31 2.02 -3.96 12.34
N GLY A 32 1.11 -3.91 13.32
CA GLY A 32 0.10 -2.84 13.39
C GLY A 32 0.70 -1.44 13.43
N GLN A 33 1.94 -1.29 13.93
CA GLN A 33 2.65 -0.03 13.90
C GLN A 33 3.05 0.40 12.47
N GLU A 34 3.42 -0.55 11.60
CA GLU A 34 3.74 -0.24 10.20
C GLU A 34 2.53 0.34 9.48
N HIS A 35 1.34 -0.23 9.73
CA HIS A 35 0.08 0.30 9.21
C HIS A 35 -0.22 1.70 9.74
N ARG A 36 -0.06 1.93 11.06
CA ARG A 36 -0.30 3.25 11.67
C ARG A 36 0.70 4.32 11.23
N ASN A 37 1.90 3.92 10.85
CA ASN A 37 2.95 4.84 10.39
C ASN A 37 2.76 5.26 8.92
N LEU A 38 1.83 4.65 8.18
CA LEU A 38 1.54 5.03 6.81
C LEU A 38 1.07 6.49 6.75
N ARG A 39 1.79 7.27 5.94
CA ARG A 39 1.50 8.69 5.73
C ARG A 39 0.70 8.90 4.47
N ILE A 40 -0.06 10.00 4.44
CA ILE A 40 -0.88 10.44 3.31
C ILE A 40 -0.42 11.85 2.91
N GLY A 41 -0.67 12.25 1.65
CA GLY A 41 -0.31 13.56 1.13
C GLY A 41 1.11 13.59 0.54
N SER A 42 1.77 14.73 0.60
CA SER A 42 3.11 14.95 0.01
C SER A 42 4.21 14.04 0.60
N LEU A 43 4.02 13.56 1.83
CA LEU A 43 4.95 12.66 2.52
C LEU A 43 4.51 11.18 2.47
N SER A 44 3.56 10.84 1.60
CA SER A 44 3.05 9.48 1.51
C SER A 44 4.11 8.49 1.07
N GLN A 45 4.12 7.34 1.73
CA GLN A 45 4.96 6.19 1.36
C GLN A 45 4.35 5.38 0.22
N ILE A 46 3.08 5.61 -0.10
CA ILE A 46 2.32 4.88 -1.11
C ILE A 46 2.00 5.83 -2.25
N LEU A 47 2.54 5.54 -3.42
CA LEU A 47 2.35 6.33 -4.63
C LEU A 47 1.57 5.54 -5.68
N LEU A 48 0.70 6.21 -6.41
CA LEU A 48 0.06 5.67 -7.60
C LEU A 48 0.91 6.04 -8.83
N LYS A 49 1.30 5.05 -9.63
CA LYS A 49 2.18 5.20 -10.79
C LYS A 49 1.65 4.38 -11.97
N SER A 50 2.21 4.63 -13.14
CA SER A 50 1.99 3.83 -14.35
C SER A 50 3.32 3.41 -14.96
N THR A 51 3.36 2.25 -15.61
CA THR A 51 4.49 1.83 -16.44
C THR A 51 4.44 2.57 -17.78
N ASN A 52 5.54 2.49 -18.55
CA ASN A 52 5.58 3.05 -19.91
C ASN A 52 4.54 2.39 -20.84
N ASP A 53 4.18 1.14 -20.56
CA ASP A 53 3.17 0.38 -21.30
C ASP A 53 1.73 0.70 -20.85
N GLY A 54 1.55 1.67 -19.94
CA GLY A 54 0.24 2.12 -19.45
C GLY A 54 -0.29 1.37 -18.23
N MET A 55 0.42 0.33 -17.74
CA MET A 55 -0.06 -0.48 -16.62
C MET A 55 0.02 0.27 -15.29
N ARG A 56 -1.10 0.42 -14.59
CA ARG A 56 -1.16 1.14 -13.30
C ARG A 56 -0.70 0.27 -12.14
N TYR A 57 0.06 0.85 -11.22
CA TYR A 57 0.54 0.18 -10.01
C TYR A 57 0.59 1.12 -8.81
N SER A 58 0.49 0.53 -7.62
CA SER A 58 0.76 1.21 -6.36
C SER A 58 2.14 0.81 -5.86
N GLU A 59 3.00 1.79 -5.58
CA GLU A 59 4.35 1.58 -5.09
C GLU A 59 4.44 2.00 -3.63
N TYR A 60 4.82 1.07 -2.77
CA TYR A 60 5.17 1.33 -1.39
C TYR A 60 6.68 1.44 -1.22
N ARG A 61 7.13 2.52 -0.59
CA ARG A 61 8.52 2.74 -0.18
C ARG A 61 8.61 2.74 1.35
N GLU A 62 9.30 1.75 1.88
CA GLU A 62 9.53 1.60 3.33
C GLU A 62 10.40 2.74 3.86
N ASP A 63 10.26 3.10 5.13
CA ASP A 63 11.24 3.94 5.81
C ASP A 63 12.46 3.11 6.21
N VAL A 64 13.66 3.67 6.02
CA VAL A 64 14.89 3.00 6.44
C VAL A 64 14.98 3.04 7.95
N SER A 65 14.70 1.92 8.61
CA SER A 65 14.63 1.82 10.08
C SER A 65 15.62 0.83 10.70
N LYS A 66 16.43 0.11 9.91
CA LYS A 66 17.30 -0.92 10.47
C LYS A 66 18.52 -0.34 11.20
N THR A 67 18.46 -0.35 12.52
CA THR A 67 19.61 -0.42 13.44
C THR A 67 20.16 -1.84 13.46
N ASN A 68 20.70 -2.33 12.33
CA ASN A 68 21.50 -3.56 12.39
C ASN A 68 22.74 -3.26 13.24
N SER A 69 23.15 -4.21 14.09
CA SER A 69 24.33 -4.11 14.97
C SER A 69 25.68 -4.06 14.24
N GLY A 70 25.69 -3.97 12.91
CA GLY A 70 26.87 -3.65 12.15
C GLY A 70 27.11 -2.14 12.11
N GLY A 71 28.37 -1.71 12.08
CA GLY A 71 28.77 -0.30 12.07
C GLY A 71 28.17 0.52 10.92
N ILE A 72 28.44 1.83 10.91
CA ILE A 72 27.90 2.83 9.97
C ILE A 72 27.87 2.37 8.50
N ASN A 73 28.89 1.62 8.05
CA ASN A 73 29.05 1.14 6.67
C ASN A 73 28.14 -0.04 6.28
N SER A 74 27.47 -0.67 7.23
CA SER A 74 26.60 -1.84 7.02
C SER A 74 25.10 -1.52 7.13
N ARG A 75 24.77 -0.23 7.32
CA ARG A 75 23.39 0.22 7.34
C ARG A 75 22.75 -0.03 5.97
N LYS A 76 21.56 -0.62 5.97
CA LYS A 76 20.76 -0.75 4.75
C LYS A 76 20.21 0.64 4.39
N ILE A 77 20.99 1.44 3.68
CA ILE A 77 20.64 2.82 3.31
C ILE A 77 19.53 2.85 2.26
N GLN A 78 19.41 1.79 1.46
CA GLN A 78 18.38 1.71 0.43
C GLN A 78 17.04 1.23 1.01
N PRO A 79 15.98 2.04 0.92
CA PRO A 79 14.66 1.65 1.36
C PRO A 79 14.11 0.51 0.49
N LYS A 80 13.33 -0.39 1.09
CA LYS A 80 12.64 -1.42 0.33
C LYS A 80 11.52 -0.77 -0.48
N VAL A 81 11.41 -1.18 -1.75
CA VAL A 81 10.31 -0.78 -2.63
C VAL A 81 9.52 -2.02 -3.01
N THR A 82 8.21 -1.96 -2.88
CA THR A 82 7.29 -3.04 -3.27
C THR A 82 6.19 -2.47 -4.16
N ARG A 83 5.82 -3.22 -5.20
CA ARG A 83 4.80 -2.78 -6.17
C ARG A 83 3.63 -3.76 -6.16
N ALA A 84 2.43 -3.22 -6.22
CA ALA A 84 1.20 -3.95 -6.52
C ALA A 84 0.72 -3.46 -7.88
N TYR A 85 0.49 -4.36 -8.84
CA TYR A 85 0.10 -4.06 -10.23
C TYR A 85 -1.37 -4.37 -10.49
N GLU A 86 -1.97 -3.65 -11.43
CA GLU A 86 -3.40 -3.78 -11.69
C GLU A 86 -3.82 -5.16 -12.14
N ASP A 87 -4.91 -5.63 -11.53
CA ASP A 87 -5.57 -6.87 -11.92
C ASP A 87 -6.74 -6.52 -12.85
N LEU A 88 -6.56 -6.86 -14.12
CA LEU A 88 -7.57 -6.68 -15.16
C LEU A 88 -8.72 -7.70 -15.04
N VAL A 89 -8.52 -8.80 -14.31
CA VAL A 89 -9.53 -9.85 -14.13
C VAL A 89 -10.51 -9.48 -13.02
N ASN A 90 -10.04 -8.87 -11.92
CA ASN A 90 -10.88 -8.46 -10.78
C ASN A 90 -10.65 -6.98 -10.40
N PRO A 91 -11.08 -6.03 -11.24
CA PRO A 91 -10.79 -4.61 -11.06
C PRO A 91 -11.34 -4.03 -9.74
N GLU A 92 -12.43 -4.58 -9.21
CA GLU A 92 -13.04 -4.12 -7.96
C GLU A 92 -12.20 -4.43 -6.72
N ARG A 93 -11.34 -5.45 -6.80
CA ARG A 93 -10.51 -5.93 -5.67
C ARG A 93 -9.11 -5.36 -5.69
N TYR A 94 -8.85 -4.43 -6.59
CA TYR A 94 -7.49 -3.98 -6.85
C TYR A 94 -7.12 -2.71 -6.09
N ILE A 95 -5.93 -2.74 -5.47
CA ILE A 95 -5.47 -1.76 -4.51
C ILE A 95 -5.33 -0.34 -5.08
N VAL A 96 -4.99 -0.17 -6.36
CA VAL A 96 -4.88 1.17 -6.97
C VAL A 96 -6.22 1.85 -7.02
N LYS A 97 -7.28 1.17 -7.51
CA LYS A 97 -8.61 1.77 -7.61
C LYS A 97 -9.17 2.08 -6.21
N MET A 98 -8.95 1.18 -5.26
CA MET A 98 -9.38 1.39 -3.87
C MET A 98 -8.65 2.58 -3.23
N TYR A 99 -7.34 2.68 -3.42
CA TYR A 99 -6.55 3.75 -2.83
C TYR A 99 -6.81 5.10 -3.53
N GLU A 100 -6.99 5.10 -4.85
CA GLU A 100 -7.42 6.27 -5.62
C GLU A 100 -8.77 6.79 -5.12
N LYS A 101 -9.76 5.90 -4.96
CA LYS A 101 -11.07 6.26 -4.39
C LYS A 101 -10.93 6.84 -2.98
N TYR A 102 -10.09 6.25 -2.14
CA TYR A 102 -9.83 6.76 -0.79
C TYR A 102 -9.21 8.16 -0.79
N ILE A 103 -8.27 8.44 -1.69
CA ILE A 103 -7.66 9.77 -1.83
C ILE A 103 -8.70 10.79 -2.31
N GLN A 104 -9.58 10.42 -3.26
CA GLN A 104 -10.60 11.32 -3.81
C GLN A 104 -11.71 11.67 -2.82
N LEU A 105 -12.04 10.77 -1.89
CA LEU A 105 -13.10 10.97 -0.89
C LEU A 105 -12.64 11.77 0.33
N ARG A 106 -11.37 12.18 0.39
CA ARG A 106 -10.76 12.82 1.55
C ARG A 106 -10.39 14.26 1.24
#